data_AF-A0A8K0JQ62-F1
#
_entry.id   AF-A0A8K0JQ62-F1
#
_cell.length_a   1.000
_cell.length_b   1.000
_cell.length_c   1.000
_cell.angle_alpha   90.00
_cell.angle_beta   90.00
_cell.angle_gamma   90.00
#
_symmetry.space_group_name_H-M   'P 1'
#
loop_
_entity.id
_entity.type
_entity.pdbx_description
1 polymer ?
#
loop_
_entity_poly.entity_id
_entity_poly.type
_entity_poly.pdbx_seq_one_letter_code
_entity_poly.pdbx_strand_id
1 'polypeptide(L)'
;MNPDGSCSHLYEIGNQDRNDVLKNYRKVMSWSMSEDMMIDVSIHNGSLTTFPSCGLCSRATVRPSVCLQCKMQLCRVSSTLTSPGNKRKRGQDCMRGHFRATGHSLAVDSATGSVWCHACQDWVYALAFEGALGRVRRLQEERLDPSVGENGHSKRVRYKNPKPTEMPFPANLGFAQIRCHCWYTYLPL
;
A
#
# COMPACT_ATOMS: atom_id res chain seq x y z
N MET A 1 8.98 -19.05 14.30
CA MET A 1 9.34 -18.22 13.13
C MET A 1 10.48 -18.92 12.42
N ASN A 2 10.48 -18.90 11.09
CA ASN A 2 11.55 -19.44 10.27
C ASN A 2 12.73 -18.45 10.23
N PRO A 3 13.96 -18.89 9.89
CA PRO A 3 15.15 -18.03 9.85
C PRO A 3 15.08 -16.90 8.81
N ASP A 4 14.19 -16.99 7.84
CA ASP A 4 13.89 -15.96 6.84
C ASP A 4 12.87 -14.92 7.34
N GLY A 5 12.46 -14.98 8.61
CA GLY A 5 11.42 -14.11 9.17
C GLY A 5 10.00 -14.48 8.74
N SER A 6 9.82 -15.56 7.97
CA SER A 6 8.50 -16.03 7.58
C SER A 6 7.82 -16.80 8.73
N CYS A 7 6.49 -16.76 8.78
CA CYS A 7 5.68 -17.51 9.74
C CYS A 7 5.19 -18.80 9.07
N SER A 8 5.41 -19.96 9.68
CA SER A 8 4.98 -21.27 9.15
C SER A 8 3.47 -21.31 8.86
N HIS A 9 2.68 -20.66 9.71
CA HIS A 9 1.22 -20.54 9.54
C HIS A 9 0.82 -19.88 8.21
N LEU A 10 1.65 -18.99 7.65
CA LEU A 10 1.39 -18.42 6.33
C LEU A 10 1.48 -19.46 5.21
N TYR A 11 2.37 -20.44 5.35
CA TYR A 11 2.51 -21.52 4.37
C TYR A 11 1.36 -22.53 4.47
N GLU A 12 0.92 -22.85 5.69
CA GLU A 12 -0.19 -23.78 5.91
C GLU A 12 -1.50 -23.26 5.30
N ILE A 13 -1.84 -22.00 5.59
CA ILE A 13 -3.04 -21.34 5.03
C ILE A 13 -2.84 -21.07 3.53
N GLY A 14 -1.60 -20.72 3.17
CA GLY A 14 -1.20 -20.52 1.79
C GLY A 14 -1.29 -21.79 0.95
N ASN A 15 -1.27 -23.00 1.50
CA ASN A 15 -1.33 -24.21 0.67
C ASN A 15 -2.76 -24.60 0.28
N GLN A 16 -3.76 -24.28 1.11
CA GLN A 16 -5.16 -24.54 0.76
C GLN A 16 -5.73 -23.45 -0.15
N ASP A 17 -5.51 -22.17 0.19
CA ASP A 17 -6.18 -21.03 -0.47
C ASP A 17 -5.21 -19.95 -0.97
N ARG A 18 -3.97 -20.31 -1.36
CA ARG A 18 -2.90 -19.34 -1.72
C ARG A 18 -3.38 -18.24 -2.65
N ASN A 19 -4.03 -18.66 -3.72
CA ASN A 19 -4.37 -17.80 -4.85
C ASN A 19 -5.46 -16.82 -4.44
N ASP A 20 -6.41 -17.27 -3.62
CA ASP A 20 -7.49 -16.43 -3.12
C ASP A 20 -6.99 -15.45 -2.06
N VAL A 21 -6.11 -15.88 -1.16
CA VAL A 21 -5.45 -14.99 -0.19
C VAL A 21 -4.63 -13.92 -0.90
N LEU A 22 -3.83 -14.29 -1.91
CA LEU A 22 -3.03 -13.33 -2.70
C LEU A 22 -3.92 -12.41 -3.56
N LYS A 23 -5.02 -12.92 -4.11
CA LYS A 23 -5.99 -12.11 -4.86
C LYS A 23 -6.68 -11.10 -3.95
N ASN A 24 -7.09 -11.52 -2.75
CA ASN A 24 -7.68 -10.65 -1.75
C ASN A 24 -6.67 -9.61 -1.26
N TYR A 25 -5.42 -10.01 -1.02
CA TYR A 25 -4.34 -9.11 -0.67
C TYR A 25 -4.15 -8.01 -1.73
N ARG A 26 -4.01 -8.39 -3.01
CA ARG A 26 -3.88 -7.41 -4.10
C ARG A 26 -5.06 -6.46 -4.17
N LYS A 27 -6.28 -7.00 -3.99
CA LYS A 27 -7.50 -6.20 -3.97
C LYS A 27 -7.46 -5.16 -2.83
N VAL A 28 -7.10 -5.57 -1.62
CA VAL A 28 -6.99 -4.65 -0.48
C VAL A 28 -5.90 -3.60 -0.72
N MET A 29 -4.75 -3.98 -1.26
CA MET A 29 -3.68 -3.02 -1.54
C MET A 29 -4.06 -2.03 -2.64
N SER A 30 -4.82 -2.45 -3.65
CA SER A 30 -5.34 -1.53 -4.67
C SER A 30 -6.31 -0.49 -4.10
N TRP A 31 -7.01 -0.81 -3.00
CA TRP A 31 -7.86 0.15 -2.30
C TRP A 31 -7.05 1.26 -1.64
N SER A 32 -5.95 0.92 -0.97
CA SER A 32 -5.09 1.93 -0.32
C SER A 32 -4.34 2.82 -1.31
N MET A 33 -4.12 2.33 -2.53
CA MET A 33 -3.40 3.05 -3.58
C MET A 33 -4.31 3.88 -4.50
N SER A 34 -5.62 3.60 -4.48
CA SER A 34 -6.59 4.48 -5.12
C SER A 34 -6.73 5.72 -4.24
N GLU A 35 -6.28 6.87 -4.73
CA GLU A 35 -6.26 8.16 -4.01
C GLU A 35 -7.62 8.49 -3.35
N ASP A 36 -8.72 7.99 -3.94
CA ASP A 36 -10.10 8.04 -3.45
C ASP A 36 -10.31 7.55 -2.01
N MET A 37 -9.46 6.64 -1.47
CA MET A 37 -9.63 6.13 -0.10
C MET A 37 -8.80 6.85 0.95
N MET A 38 -7.75 7.59 0.57
CA MET A 38 -6.89 8.22 1.57
C MET A 38 -7.25 9.67 1.86
N ILE A 39 -7.52 10.52 0.86
CA ILE A 39 -7.85 11.93 1.10
C ILE A 39 -8.59 12.48 -0.13
N ASP A 40 -9.93 12.52 -0.10
CA ASP A 40 -10.64 13.53 -0.88
C ASP A 40 -11.23 14.55 0.09
N VAL A 41 -10.39 15.49 0.53
CA VAL A 41 -10.83 16.73 1.17
C VAL A 41 -11.23 17.70 0.06
N SER A 42 -12.18 17.31 -0.78
CA SER A 42 -12.83 18.23 -1.70
C SER A 42 -14.17 18.63 -1.09
N ILE A 43 -14.20 19.84 -0.54
CA ILE A 43 -15.44 20.53 -0.14
C ILE A 43 -16.14 20.99 -1.43
N HIS A 44 -16.61 20.04 -2.23
CA HIS A 44 -17.56 20.32 -3.29
C HIS A 44 -18.74 19.37 -3.08
N ASN A 45 -19.83 19.92 -2.53
CA ASN A 45 -21.16 19.31 -2.39
C ASN A 45 -21.44 18.42 -1.18
N GLY A 46 -20.89 18.73 0.02
CA GLY A 46 -21.47 18.26 1.29
C GLY A 46 -21.50 16.75 1.52
N SER A 47 -20.77 15.96 0.74
CA SER A 47 -20.64 14.52 0.95
C SER A 47 -19.61 14.25 2.03
N LEU A 48 -20.04 13.70 3.17
CA LEU A 48 -19.14 13.25 4.23
C LEU A 48 -18.18 12.19 3.65
N THR A 49 -16.88 12.48 3.71
CA THR A 49 -15.82 11.50 3.46
C THR A 49 -16.02 10.27 4.37
N THR A 50 -16.36 9.14 3.76
CA THR A 50 -16.55 7.89 4.49
C THR A 50 -15.20 7.23 4.69
N PHE A 51 -14.51 7.62 5.76
CA PHE A 51 -13.39 6.83 6.26
C PHE A 51 -13.84 5.37 6.39
N PRO A 52 -12.99 4.39 5.99
CA PRO A 52 -13.36 3.00 6.13
C PRO A 52 -13.65 2.72 7.60
N SER A 53 -14.85 2.17 7.84
CA SER A 53 -15.35 1.90 9.18
C SER A 53 -15.15 0.42 9.51
N CYS A 54 -14.88 0.14 10.78
CA CYS A 54 -14.79 -1.23 11.23
C CYS A 54 -16.15 -1.92 11.07
N GLY A 55 -16.18 -3.08 10.41
CA GLY A 55 -17.41 -3.87 10.21
C GLY A 55 -18.03 -4.43 11.50
N LEU A 56 -17.34 -4.36 12.64
CA LEU A 56 -17.85 -4.83 13.93
C LEU A 56 -18.32 -3.70 14.86
N CYS A 57 -17.62 -2.56 14.90
CA CYS A 57 -17.96 -1.46 15.80
C CYS A 57 -18.34 -0.16 15.10
N SER A 58 -18.36 -0.15 13.76
CA SER A 58 -18.66 0.99 12.90
C SER A 58 -17.77 2.22 13.13
N ARG A 59 -16.66 2.07 13.86
CA ARG A 59 -15.72 3.15 14.11
C ARG A 59 -14.91 3.42 12.85
N ALA A 60 -14.86 4.67 12.43
CA ALA A 60 -13.96 5.14 11.39
C ALA A 60 -12.50 4.90 11.77
N THR A 61 -11.72 4.32 10.85
CA THR A 61 -10.30 4.07 11.02
C THR A 61 -9.54 4.55 9.81
N VAL A 62 -8.43 5.27 10.02
CA VAL A 62 -7.55 5.69 8.90
C VAL A 62 -6.81 4.49 8.30
N ARG A 63 -6.56 3.45 9.12
CA ARG A 63 -5.79 2.26 8.75
C ARG A 63 -6.53 0.99 9.21
N PRO A 64 -7.62 0.59 8.53
CA PRO A 64 -8.31 -0.65 8.85
C PRO A 64 -7.39 -1.85 8.57
N SER A 65 -7.42 -2.83 9.46
CA SER A 65 -6.88 -4.15 9.17
C SER A 65 -7.94 -4.96 8.43
N VAL A 66 -7.61 -5.58 7.31
CA VAL A 66 -8.57 -6.35 6.51
C VAL A 66 -8.27 -7.83 6.62
N CYS A 67 -9.25 -8.63 7.04
CA CYS A 67 -9.10 -10.09 7.08
C CYS A 67 -8.95 -10.64 5.65
N LEU A 68 -7.90 -11.42 5.39
CA LEU A 68 -7.63 -11.92 4.04
C LEU A 68 -8.56 -13.07 3.62
N GLN A 69 -9.16 -13.77 4.59
CA GLN A 69 -10.10 -14.86 4.34
C GLN A 69 -11.51 -14.35 3.99
N CYS A 70 -12.04 -13.34 4.70
CA CYS A 70 -13.42 -12.86 4.49
C CYS A 70 -13.56 -11.39 4.09
N LYS A 71 -12.46 -10.66 3.89
CA LYS A 71 -12.44 -9.23 3.49
C LYS A 71 -13.07 -8.26 4.49
N MET A 72 -13.35 -8.72 5.72
CA MET A 72 -13.90 -7.87 6.78
C MET A 72 -12.88 -6.80 7.20
N GLN A 73 -13.31 -5.54 7.26
CA GLN A 73 -12.52 -4.41 7.76
C GLN A 73 -12.64 -4.33 9.28
N LEU A 74 -11.51 -4.28 9.97
CA LEU A 74 -11.43 -4.45 11.41
C LEU A 74 -10.58 -3.32 11.99
N CYS A 75 -11.07 -2.67 13.05
CA CYS A 75 -10.24 -1.75 13.80
C CYS A 75 -9.22 -2.51 14.64
N ARG A 76 -8.04 -1.91 14.74
CA ARG A 76 -6.98 -2.34 15.64
C ARG A 76 -6.77 -1.28 16.70
N VAL A 77 -6.52 -1.73 17.93
CA VAL A 77 -6.14 -0.85 19.03
C VAL A 77 -4.63 -0.71 18.98
N SER A 78 -4.13 0.50 18.72
CA SER A 78 -2.71 0.78 18.87
C SER A 78 -2.37 0.82 20.36
N SER A 79 -1.44 -0.03 20.81
CA SER A 79 -0.96 -0.04 22.20
C SER A 79 -0.30 1.27 22.64
N THR A 80 0.03 2.16 21.69
CA THR A 80 0.74 3.43 21.93
C THR A 80 -0.15 4.61 22.31
N LEU A 81 -1.49 4.48 22.19
CA LEU A 81 -2.44 5.56 22.53
C LEU A 81 -3.17 5.31 23.85
N THR A 82 -2.61 4.49 24.73
CA THR A 82 -3.02 4.47 26.14
C THR A 82 -2.50 5.73 26.82
N SER A 83 -3.16 6.87 26.58
CA SER A 83 -3.03 8.02 27.48
C SER A 83 -3.49 7.55 28.87
N PRO A 84 -2.62 7.56 29.89
CA PRO A 84 -3.01 7.19 31.24
C PRO A 84 -4.07 8.19 31.72
N GLY A 85 -5.30 7.72 31.93
CA GLY A 85 -6.38 8.53 32.51
C GLY A 85 -7.68 8.58 31.71
N ASN A 86 -7.71 8.24 30.42
CA ASN A 86 -8.95 8.31 29.63
C ASN A 86 -9.66 6.94 29.59
N LYS A 87 -10.54 6.68 30.57
CA LYS A 87 -11.37 5.47 30.67
C LYS A 87 -12.50 5.39 29.61
N ARG A 88 -12.58 6.33 28.66
CA ARG A 88 -13.55 6.27 27.56
C ARG A 88 -13.27 4.99 26.77
N LYS A 89 -14.22 4.03 26.80
CA LYS A 89 -14.23 2.72 26.10
C LYS A 89 -12.88 2.39 25.47
N ARG A 90 -12.01 1.67 26.20
CA ARG A 90 -10.80 1.05 25.64
C ARG A 90 -11.20 0.53 24.26
N GLY A 91 -10.53 1.00 23.20
CA GLY A 91 -10.86 0.54 21.86
C GLY A 91 -10.94 -0.98 21.90
N GLN A 92 -12.02 -1.56 21.38
CA GLN A 92 -12.09 -3.00 21.25
C GLN A 92 -11.17 -3.38 20.10
N ASP A 93 -10.29 -4.35 20.32
CA ASP A 93 -9.53 -4.96 19.24
C ASP A 93 -10.45 -5.91 18.47
N CYS A 94 -11.26 -5.32 17.60
CA CYS A 94 -12.22 -6.04 16.75
C CYS A 94 -11.49 -7.04 15.85
N MET A 95 -10.24 -6.77 15.47
CA MET A 95 -9.43 -7.72 14.71
C MET A 95 -9.19 -9.02 15.51
N ARG A 96 -8.69 -8.91 16.75
CA ARG A 96 -8.47 -10.10 17.59
C ARG A 96 -9.79 -10.80 17.95
N GLY A 97 -10.86 -10.05 18.19
CA GLY A 97 -12.20 -10.60 18.43
C GLY A 97 -12.71 -11.41 17.24
N HIS A 98 -12.56 -10.88 16.03
CA HIS A 98 -12.93 -11.54 14.78
C HIS A 98 -12.20 -12.86 14.57
N PHE A 99 -10.89 -12.90 14.80
CA PHE A 99 -10.11 -14.13 14.66
C PHE A 99 -10.53 -15.23 15.63
N ARG A 100 -10.84 -14.86 16.89
CA ARG A 100 -11.35 -15.81 17.87
C ARG A 100 -12.73 -16.37 17.50
N ALA A 101 -13.59 -15.55 16.89
CA ALA A 101 -14.95 -15.95 16.52
C ALA A 101 -15.01 -16.79 15.24
N THR A 102 -14.14 -16.51 14.27
CA THR A 102 -14.19 -17.14 12.93
C THR A 102 -13.16 -18.23 12.71
N GLY A 103 -12.11 -18.30 13.54
CA GLY A 103 -10.96 -19.16 13.29
C GLY A 103 -10.06 -18.68 12.17
N HIS A 104 -10.32 -17.50 11.59
CA HIS A 104 -9.39 -16.87 10.64
C HIS A 104 -8.13 -16.41 11.36
N SER A 105 -7.05 -16.29 10.60
CA SER A 105 -5.71 -16.14 11.16
C SER A 105 -4.86 -15.10 10.46
N LEU A 106 -5.33 -14.51 9.35
CA LEU A 106 -4.57 -13.53 8.58
C LEU A 106 -5.37 -12.24 8.39
N ALA A 107 -4.69 -11.11 8.59
CA ALA A 107 -5.15 -9.82 8.13
C ALA A 107 -4.00 -9.05 7.48
N VAL A 108 -4.34 -8.05 6.68
CA VAL A 108 -3.39 -7.11 6.10
C VAL A 108 -3.70 -5.71 6.62
N ASP A 109 -2.67 -4.93 6.94
CA ASP A 109 -2.82 -3.49 7.12
C ASP A 109 -3.02 -2.84 5.76
N SER A 110 -4.17 -2.21 5.53
CA SER A 110 -4.45 -1.62 4.23
C SER A 110 -3.38 -0.58 3.83
N ALA A 111 -2.79 0.15 4.78
CA ALA A 111 -1.88 1.25 4.46
C ALA A 111 -0.44 0.81 4.18
N THR A 112 0.10 -0.16 4.93
CA THR A 112 1.48 -0.63 4.72
C THR A 112 1.58 -1.90 3.91
N GLY A 113 0.49 -2.66 3.77
CA GLY A 113 0.52 -4.00 3.19
C GLY A 113 1.21 -5.04 4.07
N SER A 114 1.54 -4.71 5.32
CA SER A 114 2.06 -5.65 6.30
C SER A 114 0.99 -6.70 6.62
N VAL A 115 1.37 -7.97 6.74
CA VAL A 115 0.44 -9.05 7.05
C VAL A 115 0.55 -9.38 8.54
N TRP A 116 -0.57 -9.41 9.24
CA TRP A 116 -0.66 -9.85 10.63
C TRP A 116 -1.06 -11.32 10.67
N CYS A 117 -0.35 -12.11 11.47
CA CYS A 117 -0.72 -13.49 11.76
C CYS A 117 -1.25 -13.63 13.18
N HIS A 118 -2.47 -14.16 13.34
CA HIS A 118 -3.09 -14.36 14.64
C HIS A 118 -2.36 -15.38 15.51
N ALA A 119 -1.88 -16.47 14.91
CA ALA A 119 -1.16 -17.53 15.62
C ALA A 119 0.22 -17.05 16.10
N CYS A 120 0.96 -16.34 15.24
CA CYS A 120 2.23 -15.73 15.59
C CYS A 120 2.06 -14.50 16.52
N GLN A 121 0.85 -13.91 16.58
CA GLN A 121 0.55 -12.63 17.23
C GLN A 121 1.53 -11.52 16.85
N ASP A 122 1.96 -11.53 15.59
CA ASP A 122 2.97 -10.62 15.08
C ASP A 122 2.74 -10.28 13.61
N TRP A 123 3.37 -9.19 13.17
CA TRP A 123 3.48 -8.81 11.78
C TRP A 123 4.54 -9.66 11.11
N VAL A 124 4.14 -10.32 10.03
CA VAL A 124 4.95 -11.27 9.30
C VAL A 124 5.29 -10.69 7.95
N TYR A 125 6.58 -10.67 7.64
CA TYR A 125 7.08 -10.33 6.32
C TYR A 125 7.13 -11.62 5.50
N ALA A 126 6.48 -11.62 4.35
CA ALA A 126 6.54 -12.75 3.44
C ALA A 126 6.79 -12.26 2.02
N LEU A 127 7.89 -12.76 1.43
CA LEU A 127 8.34 -12.43 0.07
C LEU A 127 7.24 -12.61 -0.99
N ALA A 128 6.32 -13.56 -0.76
CA ALA A 128 5.17 -13.77 -1.64
C ALA A 128 4.23 -12.56 -1.71
N PHE A 129 4.05 -11.84 -0.60
CA PHE A 129 3.25 -10.61 -0.56
C PHE A 129 4.02 -9.42 -1.10
N GLU A 130 5.33 -9.35 -0.89
CA GLU A 130 6.20 -8.32 -1.49
C GLU A 130 6.11 -8.34 -3.03
N GLY A 131 6.20 -9.53 -3.64
CA GLY A 131 6.02 -9.68 -5.09
C GLY A 131 4.61 -9.33 -5.60
N ALA A 132 3.60 -9.38 -4.73
CA ALA A 132 2.25 -8.93 -5.05
C ALA A 132 2.12 -7.41 -4.88
N LEU A 133 2.66 -6.85 -3.80
CA LEU A 133 2.68 -5.42 -3.51
C LEU A 133 3.44 -4.65 -4.60
N GLY A 134 4.62 -5.11 -4.99
CA GLY A 134 5.41 -4.51 -6.06
C GLY A 134 4.75 -4.59 -7.44
N ARG A 135 3.78 -5.50 -7.64
CA ARG A 135 2.93 -5.51 -8.85
C ARG A 135 1.82 -4.48 -8.78
N VAL A 136 1.12 -4.40 -7.64
CA VAL A 136 0.05 -3.39 -7.44
C VAL A 136 0.65 -1.98 -7.55
N ARG A 137 1.82 -1.75 -6.96
CA ARG A 137 2.54 -0.47 -7.04
C ARG A 137 2.89 -0.08 -8.47
N ARG A 138 3.47 -1.00 -9.26
CA ARG A 138 3.80 -0.75 -10.67
C ARG A 138 2.58 -0.42 -11.52
N LEU A 139 1.48 -1.18 -11.35
CA LEU A 139 0.23 -0.89 -12.06
C LEU A 139 -0.33 0.49 -11.71
N GLN A 140 -0.14 0.93 -10.47
CA GLN A 140 -0.54 2.28 -10.05
C GLN A 140 0.36 3.34 -10.70
N GLU A 141 1.68 3.14 -10.71
CA GLU A 141 2.64 4.03 -11.37
C GLU A 141 2.32 4.16 -12.87
N GLU A 142 2.01 3.05 -13.56
CA GLU A 142 1.56 3.04 -14.96
C GLU A 142 0.23 3.78 -15.18
N ARG A 143 -0.68 3.75 -14.20
CA ARG A 143 -1.99 4.43 -14.28
C ARG A 143 -1.87 5.94 -14.05
N LEU A 144 -0.94 6.36 -13.21
CA LEU A 144 -0.68 7.76 -12.91
C LEU A 144 0.17 8.43 -13.98
N ASP A 145 0.79 7.67 -14.88
CA ASP A 145 1.53 8.22 -16.02
C ASP A 145 0.54 8.92 -16.99
N PRO A 146 0.55 10.27 -17.07
CA PRO A 146 -0.36 10.99 -17.93
C PRO A 146 -0.10 10.73 -19.42
N SER A 147 1.05 10.17 -19.79
CA SER A 147 1.38 9.82 -21.17
C SER A 147 0.50 8.70 -21.75
N VAL A 148 -0.19 7.94 -20.90
CA VAL A 148 -1.09 6.84 -21.31
C VAL A 148 -2.54 7.32 -21.50
N GLY A 149 -2.87 8.53 -21.03
CA GLY A 149 -4.26 9.01 -20.87
C GLY A 149 -4.96 9.65 -22.07
N GLU A 150 -4.29 9.95 -23.19
CA GLU A 150 -4.91 10.79 -24.25
C GLU A 150 -5.06 10.12 -25.63
N ASN A 151 -5.07 8.78 -25.72
CA ASN A 151 -5.18 8.09 -27.01
C ASN A 151 -6.43 7.21 -27.22
N GLY A 152 -7.57 7.59 -26.63
CA GLY A 152 -8.88 7.06 -27.04
C GLY A 152 -9.44 7.67 -28.34
N HIS A 153 -8.97 8.87 -28.72
CA HIS A 153 -9.29 9.55 -29.98
C HIS A 153 -8.07 10.21 -30.63
N SER A 154 -6.89 9.63 -30.44
CA SER A 154 -5.71 10.03 -31.20
C SER A 154 -5.91 9.61 -32.64
N LYS A 155 -6.39 10.55 -33.46
CA LYS A 155 -6.19 10.50 -34.90
C LYS A 155 -4.72 10.18 -35.07
N ARG A 156 -4.37 9.02 -35.61
CA ARG A 156 -2.99 8.69 -36.00
C ARG A 156 -2.50 9.84 -36.87
N VAL A 157 -1.82 10.81 -36.28
CA VAL A 157 -1.02 11.75 -37.03
C VAL A 157 0.13 10.90 -37.51
N ARG A 158 0.03 10.47 -38.77
CA ARG A 158 1.12 9.83 -39.49
C ARG A 158 2.29 10.78 -39.31
N TYR A 159 3.29 10.40 -38.51
CA TYR A 159 4.53 11.15 -38.43
C TYR A 159 5.06 11.25 -39.86
N LYS A 160 4.94 12.44 -40.46
CA LYS A 160 5.70 12.74 -41.66
C LYS A 160 7.14 12.69 -41.20
N ASN A 161 7.92 11.77 -41.76
CA ASN A 161 9.36 11.74 -41.55
C ASN A 161 9.87 13.18 -41.68
N PRO A 162 10.43 13.78 -40.61
CA PRO A 162 11.08 15.06 -40.76
C PRO A 162 12.16 14.85 -41.82
N LYS A 163 12.11 15.65 -42.89
CA LYS A 163 13.26 15.73 -43.79
C LYS A 163 14.46 16.09 -42.90
N PRO A 164 15.63 15.47 -43.11
CA PRO A 164 16.84 15.84 -42.39
C PRO A 164 17.19 17.28 -42.77
N THR A 165 16.65 18.24 -42.03
CA THR A 165 17.16 19.60 -42.03
C THR A 165 18.42 19.57 -41.17
N GLU A 166 19.54 19.85 -41.82
CA GLU A 166 20.85 20.03 -41.22
C GLU A 166 20.72 20.94 -39.99
N MET A 167 20.76 20.35 -38.79
CA MET A 167 20.90 21.13 -37.58
C MET A 167 22.38 21.53 -37.47
N PRO A 168 22.72 22.83 -37.46
CA PRO A 168 24.07 23.25 -37.19
C PRO A 168 24.42 22.85 -35.75
N PHE A 169 25.42 21.99 -35.60
CA PHE A 169 26.05 21.72 -34.32
C PHE A 169 26.66 23.03 -33.79
N PRO A 170 26.27 23.52 -32.60
CA PRO A 170 27.07 24.52 -31.93
C PRO A 170 28.35 23.83 -31.45
N ALA A 171 29.43 24.01 -32.22
CA ALA A 171 30.77 23.76 -31.73
C ALA A 171 31.07 24.78 -30.61
N ASN A 172 31.57 24.28 -29.48
CA ASN A 172 31.89 24.98 -28.22
C ASN A 172 30.73 25.17 -27.23
N LEU A 173 30.50 24.14 -26.43
CA LEU A 173 30.27 24.35 -25.01
C LEU A 173 31.40 23.63 -24.26
N GLY A 174 32.27 24.44 -23.66
CA GLY A 174 33.36 23.96 -22.83
C GLY A 174 32.84 23.08 -21.70
N PHE A 175 33.52 21.96 -21.48
CA PHE A 175 33.26 21.05 -20.39
C PHE A 175 33.47 21.76 -19.05
N ALA A 176 32.39 22.26 -18.45
CA ALA A 176 32.40 22.65 -17.05
C ALA A 176 32.42 21.37 -16.21
N GLN A 177 33.56 21.14 -15.56
CA GLN A 177 33.83 20.01 -14.69
C GLN A 177 32.90 20.09 -13.47
N ILE A 178 31.86 19.26 -13.43
CA ILE A 178 30.95 19.16 -12.29
C ILE A 178 31.72 18.51 -11.14
N ARG A 179 32.15 19.31 -10.17
CA ARG A 179 32.72 18.85 -8.90
C ARG A 179 31.59 18.39 -7.98
N CYS A 180 31.42 17.08 -7.83
CA CYS A 180 30.59 16.49 -6.79
C CYS A 180 31.27 16.68 -5.43
N HIS A 181 30.71 17.56 -4.59
CA HIS A 181 31.10 17.65 -3.18
C HIS A 181 30.36 16.57 -2.38
N CYS A 182 31.06 15.49 -2.05
CA CYS A 182 30.61 14.49 -1.09
C CYS A 182 30.98 14.96 0.32
N TRP A 183 30.00 15.39 1.11
CA TRP A 183 30.22 15.72 2.54
C TRP A 183 30.11 14.42 3.36
N TYR A 184 31.26 13.85 3.72
CA TYR A 184 31.39 12.91 4.82
C TYR A 184 31.67 13.74 6.09
N THR A 185 30.74 13.78 7.04
CA THR A 185 31.04 14.25 8.40
C THR A 185 31.06 13.04 9.32
N TYR A 186 32.26 12.73 9.80
CA TYR A 186 32.54 11.82 10.90
C TYR A 186 32.05 12.45 12.21
N LEU A 187 31.26 11.71 13.01
CA LEU A 187 31.09 11.98 14.44
C LEU A 187 32.19 11.24 15.22
N PRO A 188 32.91 11.89 16.15
CA PRO A 188 33.68 11.21 17.17
C PRO A 188 32.79 10.78 18.35
N LEU A 189 33.21 9.67 18.98
CA LEU A 189 32.67 9.03 20.19
C LEU A 189 32.67 9.94 21.42
#